data_AF-A0AAN6INS5-F1
#
_entry.id   AF-A0AAN6INS5-F1
#
_cell.length_a   1.000
_cell.length_b   1.000
_cell.length_c   1.000
_cell.angle_alpha   90.00
_cell.angle_beta   90.00
_cell.angle_gamma   90.00
#
_symmetry.space_group_name_H-M   'P 1'
#
loop_
_entity.id
_entity.type
_entity.pdbx_description
1 polymer ?
#
loop_
_entity_poly.entity_id
_entity_poly.type
_entity_poly.pdbx_seq_one_letter_code
_entity_poly.pdbx_strand_id
1 'polypeptide(L)'
;LIENRSSIASAITAYIDKPAREWGVAVESMLIKDVSMSKELQTSLSSAATQRRIGESKVIQAKAEVDAATLMREAAEILNTPAAMQIRTLDSMVMMAKTANTKVMFVPVNQDYSNGSINAFGGAGSTMGINAPGLSPKQPSVVPGSGNPIAQPIKDSVIYSQLAEM
;
A
#
# COMPACT_ATOMS: atom_id res chain seq x y z
N LEU A 1 24.56 -15.24 -4.27
CA LEU A 1 26.03 -15.21 -3.99
C LEU A 1 26.53 -16.49 -3.32
N ILE A 2 25.84 -17.08 -2.33
CA ILE A 2 26.23 -18.39 -1.78
C ILE A 2 26.08 -19.51 -2.84
N GLU A 3 24.98 -19.48 -3.59
CA GLU A 3 24.67 -20.48 -4.63
C GLU A 3 25.70 -20.53 -5.76
N ASN A 4 26.34 -19.39 -6.09
CA ASN A 4 27.33 -19.34 -7.17
C ASN A 4 28.75 -19.70 -6.74
N ARG A 5 29.04 -19.88 -5.44
CA ARG A 5 30.42 -20.16 -4.97
C ARG A 5 30.93 -21.51 -5.44
N SER A 6 30.11 -22.56 -5.42
CA SER A 6 30.54 -23.91 -5.86
C SER A 6 30.79 -23.95 -7.36
N SER A 7 29.94 -23.30 -8.16
CA SER A 7 30.09 -23.21 -9.61
C SER A 7 31.38 -22.48 -10.00
N ILE A 8 31.69 -21.36 -9.34
CA ILE A 8 32.94 -20.62 -9.59
C ILE A 8 34.17 -21.46 -9.18
N ALA A 9 34.13 -22.13 -8.03
CA ALA A 9 35.23 -22.99 -7.59
C ALA A 9 35.51 -24.14 -8.57
N SER A 10 34.45 -24.78 -9.09
CA SER A 10 34.57 -25.81 -10.12
C SER A 10 35.16 -25.27 -11.41
N ALA A 11 34.73 -24.07 -11.84
CA ALA A 11 35.26 -23.44 -13.05
C ALA A 11 36.76 -23.14 -12.91
N ILE A 12 37.20 -22.57 -11.78
CA ILE A 12 38.61 -22.27 -11.53
C ILE A 12 39.44 -23.57 -11.46
N THR A 13 38.92 -24.61 -10.81
CA THR A 13 39.59 -25.92 -10.72
C THR A 13 39.88 -26.48 -12.12
N ALA A 14 38.91 -26.40 -13.03
CA ALA A 14 39.09 -26.86 -14.41
C ALA A 14 40.17 -26.08 -15.18
N TYR A 15 40.37 -24.79 -14.87
CA TYR A 15 41.45 -23.99 -15.47
C TYR A 15 42.83 -24.34 -14.91
N ILE A 16 42.93 -24.61 -13.61
CA ILE A 16 44.22 -24.85 -12.92
C ILE A 16 44.67 -26.31 -13.04
N ASP A 17 43.76 -27.27 -13.25
CA ASP A 17 44.09 -28.70 -13.39
C ASP A 17 45.07 -28.98 -14.56
N LYS A 18 44.94 -28.25 -15.67
CA LYS A 18 45.85 -28.39 -16.84
C LYS A 18 47.32 -28.10 -16.49
N PRO A 19 47.69 -26.90 -16.00
CA PRO A 19 49.07 -26.61 -15.61
C PRO A 19 49.52 -27.41 -14.37
N ALA A 20 48.62 -27.73 -13.44
CA ALA A 20 48.98 -28.52 -12.26
C ALA A 20 49.46 -29.94 -12.62
N ARG A 21 48.83 -30.56 -13.64
CA ARG A 21 49.22 -31.88 -14.14
C ARG A 21 50.58 -31.88 -14.83
N GLU A 22 50.97 -30.78 -15.48
CA GLU A 22 52.32 -30.61 -16.05
C GLU A 22 53.41 -30.61 -14.97
N TRP A 23 53.07 -30.17 -13.75
CA TRP A 23 53.96 -30.22 -12.59
C TRP A 23 53.85 -31.52 -11.78
N GLY A 24 53.01 -32.47 -12.21
CA GLY A 24 52.81 -33.75 -11.54
C GLY A 24 51.95 -33.67 -10.26
N VAL A 25 51.14 -32.61 -10.10
CA VAL A 25 50.27 -32.42 -8.94
C VAL A 25 48.80 -32.55 -9.35
N ALA A 26 48.03 -33.35 -8.61
CA ALA A 26 46.58 -33.49 -8.78
C ALA A 26 45.82 -32.61 -7.77
N VAL A 27 44.84 -31.85 -8.24
CA VAL A 27 44.01 -30.98 -7.39
C VAL A 27 42.69 -31.68 -7.09
N GLU A 28 42.47 -32.10 -5.84
CA GLU A 28 41.23 -32.81 -5.44
C GLU A 28 40.05 -31.87 -5.15
N SER A 29 40.28 -30.72 -4.51
CA SER A 29 39.21 -29.75 -4.21
C SER A 29 39.74 -28.33 -4.05
N MET A 30 38.89 -27.36 -4.40
CA MET A 30 39.18 -25.94 -4.24
C MET A 30 38.06 -25.27 -3.45
N LEU A 31 38.42 -24.53 -2.40
CA LEU A 31 37.48 -23.73 -1.62
C LEU A 31 37.79 -22.24 -1.80
N ILE A 32 36.75 -21.46 -2.13
CA ILE A 32 36.83 -20.00 -2.15
C ILE A 32 36.67 -19.50 -0.72
N LYS A 33 37.74 -18.92 -0.18
CA LYS A 33 37.76 -18.34 1.18
C LYS A 33 37.02 -17.00 1.20
N ASP A 34 37.73 -15.90 0.95
CA ASP A 34 37.19 -14.55 1.00
C ASP A 34 37.27 -13.85 -0.36
N VAL A 35 36.21 -13.10 -0.69
CA VAL A 35 36.15 -12.25 -1.89
C VAL A 35 36.02 -10.81 -1.40
N SER A 36 37.03 -9.99 -1.63
CA SER A 36 36.96 -8.56 -1.39
C SER A 36 36.47 -7.85 -2.65
N MET A 37 35.50 -6.96 -2.49
CA MET A 37 35.00 -6.09 -3.55
C MET A 37 35.27 -4.64 -3.17
N SER A 38 35.42 -3.76 -4.17
CA SER A 38 35.50 -2.32 -3.89
C SER A 38 34.20 -1.84 -3.25
N LYS A 39 34.29 -0.83 -2.38
CA LYS A 39 33.13 -0.29 -1.65
C LYS A 39 32.06 0.24 -2.61
N GLU A 40 32.48 0.84 -3.72
CA GLU A 40 31.59 1.35 -4.77
C GLU A 40 30.78 0.23 -5.45
N LEU A 41 31.44 -0.88 -5.83
CA LEU A 41 30.78 -2.02 -6.44
C LEU A 41 29.78 -2.66 -5.47
N GLN A 42 30.14 -2.77 -4.19
CA GLN A 42 29.25 -3.32 -3.16
C GLN A 42 27.96 -2.49 -3.02
N THR A 43 28.06 -1.16 -3.02
CA THR A 43 26.89 -0.27 -2.97
C THR A 43 26.03 -0.40 -4.23
N SER A 44 26.64 -0.41 -5.41
CA SER A 44 25.93 -0.56 -6.69
C SER A 44 25.19 -1.90 -6.78
N LEU A 45 25.86 -3.01 -6.43
CA LEU A 45 25.26 -4.34 -6.43
C LEU A 45 24.14 -4.47 -5.38
N SER A 46 24.34 -3.88 -4.20
CA SER A 46 23.29 -3.86 -3.16
C SER A 46 22.07 -3.08 -3.64
N SER A 47 22.26 -1.94 -4.30
CA SER A 47 21.19 -1.15 -4.91
C SER A 47 20.47 -1.94 -6.01
N ALA A 48 21.20 -2.59 -6.91
CA ALA A 48 20.61 -3.42 -7.96
C ALA A 48 19.79 -4.58 -7.38
N ALA A 49 20.29 -5.24 -6.33
CA ALA A 49 19.60 -6.34 -5.66
C ALA A 49 18.32 -5.88 -4.95
N THR A 50 18.33 -4.72 -4.29
CA THR A 50 17.12 -4.16 -3.66
C THR A 50 16.08 -3.75 -4.70
N GLN A 51 16.50 -3.11 -5.79
CA GLN A 51 15.59 -2.76 -6.88
C GLN A 51 14.96 -3.98 -7.53
N ARG A 52 15.73 -5.05 -7.76
CA ARG A 52 15.20 -6.32 -8.27
C ARG A 52 14.15 -6.90 -7.33
N ARG A 53 14.43 -6.95 -6.02
CA ARG A 53 13.47 -7.44 -5.02
C ARG A 53 12.21 -6.57 -4.96
N ILE A 54 12.35 -5.25 -5.04
CA ILE A 54 11.20 -4.32 -5.08
C ILE A 54 10.38 -4.55 -6.36
N GLY A 55 11.03 -4.72 -7.50
CA GLY A 55 10.38 -5.04 -8.78
C GLY A 55 9.61 -6.35 -8.71
N GLU A 56 10.25 -7.42 -8.25
CA GLU A 56 9.62 -8.73 -8.06
C GLU A 56 8.43 -8.64 -7.08
N SER A 57 8.60 -7.91 -5.97
CA SER A 57 7.52 -7.67 -5.01
C SER A 57 6.32 -6.95 -5.64
N LYS A 58 6.55 -5.94 -6.49
CA LYS A 58 5.48 -5.21 -7.18
C LYS A 58 4.73 -6.09 -8.18
N VAL A 59 5.45 -6.95 -8.91
CA VAL A 59 4.82 -7.90 -9.84
C VAL A 59 3.94 -8.91 -9.08
N ILE A 60 4.43 -9.43 -7.97
CA ILE A 60 3.66 -10.34 -7.11
C ILE A 60 2.41 -9.65 -6.57
N GLN A 61 2.56 -8.41 -6.08
CA GLN A 61 1.45 -7.63 -5.58
C GLN A 61 0.41 -7.35 -6.66
N ALA A 62 0.82 -6.88 -7.84
CA ALA A 62 -0.10 -6.62 -8.96
C ALA A 62 -0.86 -7.88 -9.38
N LYS A 63 -0.19 -9.04 -9.40
CA LYS A 63 -0.85 -10.32 -9.67
C LYS A 63 -1.87 -10.67 -8.59
N ALA A 64 -1.48 -10.53 -7.32
CA ALA A 64 -2.38 -10.79 -6.19
C ALA A 64 -3.60 -9.85 -6.19
N GLU A 65 -3.44 -8.59 -6.62
CA GLU A 65 -4.54 -7.63 -6.77
C GLU A 65 -5.53 -8.04 -7.86
N VAL A 66 -5.05 -8.56 -9.01
CA VAL A 66 -5.92 -9.08 -10.08
C VAL A 66 -6.69 -10.32 -9.63
N ASP A 67 -6.01 -11.24 -8.95
CA ASP A 67 -6.63 -12.45 -8.41
C ASP A 67 -7.69 -12.08 -7.35
N ALA A 68 -7.37 -11.14 -6.45
CA ALA A 68 -8.30 -10.63 -5.45
C ALA A 68 -9.52 -9.92 -6.09
N ALA A 69 -9.33 -9.08 -7.11
CA ALA A 69 -10.41 -8.40 -7.80
C ALA A 69 -11.38 -9.39 -8.49
N THR A 70 -10.83 -10.48 -9.05
CA THR A 70 -11.64 -11.53 -9.69
C THR A 70 -12.51 -12.24 -8.66
N LEU A 71 -11.94 -12.63 -7.51
CA LEU A 71 -12.69 -13.25 -6.42
C LEU A 71 -13.73 -12.30 -5.81
N MET A 72 -13.42 -11.01 -5.69
CA MET A 72 -14.38 -10.01 -5.22
C MET A 72 -15.55 -9.82 -6.19
N ARG A 73 -15.31 -9.87 -7.50
CA ARG A 73 -16.36 -9.81 -8.52
C ARG A 73 -17.31 -11.01 -8.40
N GLU A 74 -16.75 -12.21 -8.29
CA GLU A 74 -17.54 -13.44 -8.10
C GLU A 74 -18.35 -13.38 -6.80
N ALA A 75 -17.73 -12.95 -5.69
CA ALA A 75 -18.43 -12.75 -4.44
C ALA A 75 -19.58 -11.72 -4.56
N ALA A 76 -19.38 -10.62 -5.29
CA ALA A 76 -20.42 -9.62 -5.53
C ALA A 76 -21.59 -10.20 -6.35
N GLU A 77 -21.30 -11.04 -7.34
CA GLU A 77 -22.31 -11.74 -8.14
C GLU A 77 -23.15 -12.68 -7.27
N ILE A 78 -22.51 -13.44 -6.37
CA ILE A 78 -23.18 -14.32 -5.39
C ILE A 78 -24.02 -13.50 -4.40
N LEU A 79 -23.53 -12.33 -3.97
CA LEU A 79 -24.20 -11.46 -3.01
C LEU A 79 -25.28 -10.53 -3.61
N ASN A 80 -25.59 -10.64 -4.91
CA ASN A 80 -26.48 -9.72 -5.64
C ASN A 80 -27.97 -9.75 -5.18
N THR A 81 -28.30 -10.45 -4.10
CA THR A 81 -29.65 -10.44 -3.53
C THR A 81 -29.74 -9.45 -2.36
N PRO A 82 -30.84 -8.69 -2.24
CA PRO A 82 -31.02 -7.75 -1.13
C PRO A 82 -30.91 -8.41 0.26
N ALA A 83 -31.37 -9.66 0.38
CA ALA A 83 -31.27 -10.44 1.62
C ALA A 83 -29.81 -10.76 1.99
N ALA A 84 -28.97 -11.14 1.03
CA ALA A 84 -27.55 -11.41 1.28
C ALA A 84 -26.78 -10.15 1.70
N MET A 85 -27.08 -9.01 1.08
CA MET A 85 -26.46 -7.72 1.43
C MET A 85 -26.85 -7.25 2.83
N GLN A 86 -28.08 -7.51 3.27
CA GLN A 86 -28.52 -7.24 4.65
C GLN A 86 -27.74 -8.09 5.66
N ILE A 87 -27.60 -9.40 5.42
CA ILE A 87 -26.80 -10.29 6.29
C ILE A 87 -25.33 -9.84 6.35
N ARG A 88 -24.72 -9.52 5.20
CA ARG A 88 -23.36 -8.96 5.12
C ARG A 88 -23.20 -7.67 5.93
N THR A 89 -24.22 -6.80 5.91
CA THR A 89 -24.25 -5.57 6.70
C THR A 89 -24.31 -5.87 8.19
N LEU A 90 -25.16 -6.81 8.62
CA LEU A 90 -25.25 -7.25 10.01
C LEU A 90 -23.96 -7.91 10.49
N ASP A 91 -23.32 -8.75 9.67
CA ASP A 91 -22.04 -9.37 9.99
C ASP A 91 -20.92 -8.33 10.15
N SER A 92 -20.89 -7.32 9.27
CA SER A 92 -19.98 -6.18 9.39
C SER A 92 -20.20 -5.42 10.71
N MET A 93 -21.46 -5.21 11.12
CA MET A 93 -21.79 -4.59 12.41
C MET A 93 -21.32 -5.44 13.59
N VAL A 94 -21.47 -6.78 13.51
CA VAL A 94 -20.97 -7.71 14.54
C VAL A 94 -19.45 -7.66 14.61
N MET A 95 -18.74 -7.63 13.47
CA MET A 95 -17.28 -7.46 13.44
C MET A 95 -16.83 -6.14 14.06
N MET A 96 -17.55 -5.04 13.78
CA MET A 96 -17.27 -3.73 14.37
C MET A 96 -17.59 -3.67 15.87
N ALA A 97 -18.63 -4.37 16.32
CA ALA A 97 -19.08 -4.44 17.71
C ALA A 97 -18.15 -5.30 18.60
N LYS A 98 -17.28 -6.14 18.02
CA LYS A 98 -16.28 -6.91 18.78
C LYS A 98 -15.20 -6.05 19.45
N THR A 99 -15.05 -4.78 19.07
CA THR A 99 -14.10 -3.87 19.72
C THR A 99 -14.76 -3.24 20.96
N ALA A 100 -14.06 -3.21 22.09
CA ALA A 100 -14.59 -2.87 23.42
C ALA A 100 -15.08 -1.41 23.65
N ASN A 101 -15.34 -0.64 22.58
CA ASN A 101 -15.76 0.76 22.66
C ASN A 101 -17.14 0.95 21.99
N THR A 102 -18.05 1.66 22.67
CA THR A 102 -19.36 2.07 22.11
C THR A 102 -19.15 2.93 20.86
N LYS A 103 -19.71 2.51 19.71
CA LYS A 103 -19.65 3.25 18.43
C LYS A 103 -21.05 3.68 18.01
N VAL A 104 -21.23 4.96 17.68
CA VAL A 104 -22.46 5.48 17.07
C VAL A 104 -22.30 5.39 15.55
N MET A 105 -23.17 4.62 14.90
CA MET A 105 -23.15 4.40 13.45
C MET A 105 -24.28 5.15 12.76
N PHE A 106 -23.93 5.98 11.78
CA PHE A 106 -24.90 6.65 10.91
C PHE A 106 -25.08 5.80 9.65
N VAL A 107 -26.21 5.11 9.55
CA VAL A 107 -26.55 4.33 8.35
C VAL A 107 -27.29 5.26 7.39
N PRO A 108 -26.76 5.52 6.17
CA PRO A 108 -27.54 6.20 5.16
C PRO A 108 -28.70 5.28 4.78
N VAL A 109 -29.93 5.67 5.13
CA VAL A 109 -31.12 5.00 4.61
C VAL A 109 -31.21 5.31 3.12
N ASN A 110 -30.78 4.38 2.29
CA ASN A 110 -31.01 4.42 0.85
C ASN A 110 -32.52 4.45 0.58
N GLN A 111 -32.95 5.31 -0.35
CA GLN A 111 -34.35 5.70 -0.61
C GLN A 111 -35.28 4.57 -1.09
N ASP A 112 -34.81 3.32 -1.13
CA ASP A 112 -35.59 2.14 -1.54
C ASP A 112 -36.43 1.53 -0.40
N TYR A 113 -36.41 2.10 0.82
CA TYR A 113 -37.37 1.78 1.88
C TYR A 113 -38.70 2.53 1.67
N SER A 114 -39.28 2.52 0.46
CA SER A 114 -40.49 3.29 0.16
C SER A 114 -41.80 2.66 0.67
N ASN A 115 -41.77 1.47 1.31
CA ASN A 115 -42.99 0.82 1.80
C ASN A 115 -42.83 -0.05 3.07
N GLY A 116 -41.83 0.24 3.90
CA GLY A 116 -41.67 -0.41 5.21
C GLY A 116 -41.60 0.65 6.30
N SER A 117 -42.69 0.84 7.04
CA SER A 117 -42.77 1.74 8.19
C SER A 117 -41.59 1.55 9.13
N ILE A 118 -40.69 2.53 9.16
CA ILE A 118 -39.71 2.66 10.24
C ILE A 118 -40.47 3.07 11.51
N ASN A 119 -40.76 2.09 12.37
CA ASN A 119 -41.12 2.40 13.74
C ASN A 119 -39.86 2.98 14.40
N ALA A 120 -39.75 4.30 14.38
CA ALA A 120 -38.91 5.02 15.32
C ALA A 120 -39.31 4.52 16.71
N PHE A 121 -38.41 3.77 17.34
CA PHE A 121 -38.57 3.32 18.71
C PHE A 121 -38.59 4.56 19.62
N GLY A 122 -39.80 5.07 19.86
CA GLY A 122 -40.09 6.19 20.75
C GLY A 122 -39.96 5.74 22.19
N GLY A 123 -38.86 6.14 22.82
CA GLY A 123 -38.70 6.19 24.28
C GLY A 123 -38.82 7.63 24.75
N ALA A 124 -39.75 7.85 25.68
CA ALA A 124 -40.17 9.13 26.23
C ALA A 124 -39.03 9.98 26.85
N GLY A 125 -39.11 11.30 26.67
CA GLY A 125 -38.24 12.29 27.30
C GLY A 125 -38.73 13.72 27.06
N SER A 126 -39.77 14.09 27.82
CA SER A 126 -40.17 15.45 28.25
C SER A 126 -39.71 16.68 27.46
N THR A 127 -40.70 17.40 26.96
CA THR A 127 -40.67 18.83 26.64
C THR A 127 -40.11 19.67 27.80
N MET A 128 -39.08 20.47 27.55
CA MET A 128 -38.82 21.67 28.36
C MET A 128 -38.26 22.78 27.45
N GLY A 129 -39.08 23.81 27.26
CA GLY A 129 -38.72 24.99 26.48
C GLY A 129 -37.76 25.89 27.24
N ILE A 130 -36.80 26.46 26.52
CA ILE A 130 -36.09 27.68 26.91
C ILE A 130 -36.03 28.56 25.66
N ASN A 131 -36.66 29.73 25.75
CA ASN A 131 -36.66 30.77 24.72
C ASN A 131 -35.59 31.83 25.04
N ALA A 132 -35.05 32.42 23.96
CA ALA A 132 -34.30 33.68 23.83
C ALA A 132 -32.77 33.64 24.04
N PRO A 133 -32.00 34.61 23.47
CA PRO A 133 -32.18 35.41 22.25
C PRO A 133 -30.95 35.36 21.31
N GLY A 134 -31.04 36.02 20.16
CA GLY A 134 -30.08 35.91 19.05
C GLY A 134 -28.61 36.20 19.35
N LEU A 135 -27.74 35.47 18.64
CA LEU A 135 -26.41 35.89 18.24
C LEU A 135 -26.10 35.27 16.87
N SER A 136 -26.02 36.11 15.85
CA SER A 136 -25.44 35.74 14.55
C SER A 136 -24.01 35.23 14.76
N PRO A 137 -23.57 34.15 14.08
CA PRO A 137 -22.16 33.80 14.05
C PRO A 137 -21.39 34.91 13.33
N LYS A 138 -20.64 35.70 14.08
CA LYS A 138 -19.68 36.66 13.53
C LYS A 138 -18.62 35.86 12.77
N GLN A 139 -18.52 36.06 11.46
CA GLN A 139 -17.40 35.56 10.66
C GLN A 139 -16.08 36.03 11.29
N PRO A 140 -15.05 35.17 11.40
CA PRO A 140 -13.74 35.63 11.84
C PRO A 140 -13.15 36.58 10.78
N SER A 141 -12.91 37.81 11.20
CA SER A 141 -12.18 38.84 10.45
C SER A 141 -10.78 38.37 10.11
N VAL A 142 -10.46 38.29 8.82
CA VAL A 142 -9.07 38.14 8.33
C VAL A 142 -8.33 39.44 8.61
N VAL A 143 -7.32 39.39 9.48
CA VAL A 143 -6.40 40.52 9.71
C VAL A 143 -5.40 40.56 8.54
N PRO A 144 -5.28 41.67 7.80
CA PRO A 144 -4.28 41.79 6.75
C PRO A 144 -2.93 42.23 7.34
N GLY A 145 -1.91 41.40 7.13
CA GLY A 145 -0.51 41.83 7.09
C GLY A 145 0.31 41.72 8.38
N SER A 146 1.06 40.63 8.52
CA SER A 146 2.51 40.67 8.79
C SER A 146 3.12 39.34 8.32
N GLY A 147 4.27 39.43 7.65
CA GLY A 147 4.78 38.39 6.76
C GLY A 147 5.35 37.16 7.45
N ASN A 148 5.27 36.04 6.73
CA ASN A 148 6.37 35.07 6.66
C ASN A 148 6.36 34.43 5.26
N PRO A 149 7.43 34.57 4.45
CA PRO A 149 7.55 33.87 3.18
C PRO A 149 8.11 32.47 3.45
N ILE A 150 7.46 31.43 2.94
CA ILE A 150 8.04 30.17 2.42
C ILE A 150 6.89 29.18 2.20
N ALA A 151 6.85 28.63 0.98
CA ALA A 151 6.04 27.52 0.48
C ALA A 151 4.60 27.85 0.02
N GLN A 152 4.49 28.54 -1.11
CA GLN A 152 3.38 28.30 -2.05
C GLN A 152 3.63 27.03 -2.87
N PRO A 153 2.58 26.31 -3.30
CA PRO A 153 2.69 25.18 -4.22
C PRO A 153 3.04 25.69 -5.63
N ILE A 154 4.10 25.13 -6.23
CA ILE A 154 4.51 25.37 -7.62
C ILE A 154 3.42 24.80 -8.54
N LYS A 155 2.46 25.65 -8.90
CA LYS A 155 1.78 25.58 -10.18
C LYS A 155 2.45 26.62 -11.06
N ASP A 156 3.27 26.17 -12.01
CA ASP A 156 3.45 26.82 -13.31
C ASP A 156 4.34 25.94 -14.20
N SER A 157 3.70 25.34 -15.18
CA SER A 157 4.28 24.52 -16.24
C SER A 157 4.96 25.41 -17.29
N VAL A 158 6.26 25.65 -17.14
CA VAL A 158 7.11 26.30 -18.18
C VAL A 158 7.97 25.28 -18.94
N ILE A 159 7.89 23.99 -18.60
CA ILE A 159 8.76 22.96 -19.20
C ILE A 159 8.16 22.28 -20.45
N TYR A 160 6.94 22.62 -20.87
CA TYR A 160 6.31 22.01 -22.05
C TYR A 160 6.22 22.90 -23.30
N SER A 161 6.63 24.16 -23.26
CA SER A 161 6.56 25.04 -24.44
C SER A 161 7.82 25.04 -25.33
N GLN A 162 8.90 24.35 -24.95
CA GLN A 162 10.16 24.32 -25.72
C GLN A 162 10.40 23.06 -26.57
N LEU A 163 9.39 22.19 -26.72
CA LEU A 163 9.44 21.04 -27.64
C LEU A 163 8.48 21.16 -28.83
N ALA A 164 7.87 22.34 -29.04
CA ALA A 164 6.95 22.61 -30.14
C ALA A 164 7.52 23.54 -31.24
N GLU A 165 8.75 24.05 -31.07
CA GLU A 165 9.49 24.74 -32.13
C GLU A 165 10.94 24.24 -32.15
N MET A 166 11.14 23.11 -32.81
CA MET A 166 12.39 22.74 -33.48
C MET A 166 12.11 21.72 -34.58
#